data_AF-A0A358KI44-F1
#
_entry.id   AF-A0A358KI44-F1
#
_cell.length_a   1.000
_cell.length_b   1.000
_cell.length_c   1.000
_cell.angle_alpha   90.00
_cell.angle_beta   90.00
_cell.angle_gamma   90.00
#
_symmetry.space_group_name_H-M   'P 1'
#
loop_
_entity.id
_entity.type
_entity.pdbx_description
1 polymer ?
#
loop_
_entity_poly.entity_id
_entity_poly.type
_entity_poly.pdbx_seq_one_letter_code
_entity_poly.pdbx_strand_id
1 'polypeptide(L)'
;HDYIHILLGRGVMIKDEAFVLGFTMGSSNRVTTTEERLFSFMTKYVYPKDYRFTDEDLHIFKDAVRLGFVSDCQSLAKVDYKKYLDWPLQKIREDIGIEVDLLKAYYAIEARRYPHIKECNRNLVGF
;
A
#
# COMPACT_ATOMS: atom_id res chain seq x y z
N HIS A 1 3.89 -10.81 -3.36
CA HIS A 1 3.60 -10.04 -2.15
C HIS A 1 4.77 -9.11 -1.88
N ASP A 2 5.95 -9.64 -1.56
CA ASP A 2 7.14 -8.87 -1.14
C ASP A 2 7.62 -7.81 -2.15
N TYR A 3 7.48 -8.04 -3.46
CA TYR A 3 7.79 -7.03 -4.49
C TYR A 3 7.00 -5.72 -4.29
N ILE A 4 5.77 -5.81 -3.79
CA ILE A 4 4.90 -4.65 -3.59
C ILE A 4 5.42 -3.78 -2.45
N HIS A 5 5.98 -4.39 -1.41
CA HIS A 5 6.65 -3.66 -0.33
C HIS A 5 7.82 -2.84 -0.87
N ILE A 6 8.63 -3.42 -1.76
CA ILE A 6 9.76 -2.70 -2.38
C ILE A 6 9.27 -1.56 -3.27
N LEU A 7 8.26 -1.81 -4.09
CA LEU A 7 7.68 -0.80 -4.99
C LEU A 7 7.11 0.40 -4.23
N LEU A 8 6.37 0.13 -3.17
CA LEU A 8 5.76 1.14 -2.32
C LEU A 8 6.72 1.63 -1.21
N GLY A 9 7.97 1.14 -1.15
CA GLY A 9 8.91 1.49 -0.09
C GLY A 9 8.34 1.27 1.32
N ARG A 10 7.62 0.17 1.53
CA ARG A 10 7.01 -0.20 2.81
C ARG A 10 7.75 -1.36 3.45
N GLY A 11 7.76 -1.41 4.78
CA GLY A 11 8.30 -2.53 5.54
C GLY A 11 7.29 -3.67 5.70
N VAL A 12 7.48 -4.52 6.71
CA VAL A 12 6.61 -5.68 7.00
C VAL A 12 5.93 -5.57 8.38
N MET A 13 5.85 -4.37 8.95
CA MET A 13 5.09 -4.14 10.20
C MET A 13 3.60 -4.03 9.89
N ILE A 14 2.75 -4.15 10.91
CA ILE A 14 1.29 -4.18 10.74
C ILE A 14 0.77 -2.96 9.94
N LYS A 15 1.26 -1.75 10.20
CA LYS A 15 0.88 -0.55 9.46
C LYS A 15 1.38 -0.54 8.01
N ASP A 16 2.54 -1.14 7.76
CA ASP A 16 3.05 -1.30 6.40
C ASP A 16 2.19 -2.29 5.61
N GLU A 17 1.85 -3.42 6.22
CA GLU A 17 0.96 -4.42 5.63
C GLU A 17 -0.41 -3.81 5.37
N ALA A 18 -0.94 -3.03 6.31
CA ALA A 18 -2.18 -2.28 6.13
C ALA A 18 -2.12 -1.38 4.89
N PHE A 19 -1.03 -0.64 4.72
CA PHE A 19 -0.83 0.19 3.54
C PHE A 19 -0.70 -0.63 2.26
N VAL A 20 0.15 -1.66 2.25
CA VAL A 20 0.43 -2.48 1.06
C VAL A 20 -0.83 -3.20 0.58
N LEU A 21 -1.58 -3.81 1.50
CA LEU A 21 -2.84 -4.47 1.18
C LEU A 21 -3.87 -3.47 0.66
N GLY A 22 -4.03 -2.34 1.33
CA GLY A 22 -4.96 -1.29 0.92
C GLY A 22 -4.64 -0.77 -0.48
N PHE A 23 -3.39 -0.40 -0.73
CA PHE A 23 -2.95 0.10 -2.05
C PHE A 23 -3.10 -0.96 -3.14
N THR A 24 -2.74 -2.21 -2.85
CA THR A 24 -2.91 -3.32 -3.81
C THR A 24 -4.37 -3.50 -4.19
N MET A 25 -5.29 -3.43 -3.23
CA MET A 25 -6.72 -3.50 -3.49
C MET A 25 -7.20 -2.29 -4.30
N GLY A 26 -6.77 -1.08 -3.92
CA GLY A 26 -7.09 0.17 -4.60
C GLY A 26 -6.67 0.19 -6.07
N SER A 27 -5.45 -0.28 -6.36
CA SER A 27 -4.88 -0.36 -7.73
C SER A 27 -5.60 -1.36 -8.65
N SER A 28 -6.45 -2.23 -8.10
CA SER A 28 -7.26 -3.11 -8.92
C SER A 28 -8.52 -2.36 -9.36
N ASN A 29 -8.74 -2.16 -10.68
CA ASN A 29 -9.95 -1.56 -11.29
C ASN A 29 -11.30 -2.24 -10.93
N ARG A 30 -11.32 -3.12 -9.92
CA ARG A 30 -12.47 -3.80 -9.33
C ARG A 30 -13.03 -3.08 -8.09
N VAL A 31 -12.51 -1.89 -7.73
CA VAL A 31 -13.07 -1.10 -6.60
C VAL A 31 -14.50 -0.62 -6.90
N THR A 32 -14.93 -0.59 -8.17
CA THR A 32 -16.32 -0.22 -8.56
C THR A 32 -17.40 -1.14 -7.98
N THR A 33 -17.05 -2.30 -7.40
CA THR A 33 -18.04 -3.20 -6.79
C THR A 33 -18.15 -3.14 -5.27
N THR A 34 -17.31 -2.51 -4.43
CA THR A 34 -17.32 -2.99 -3.03
C THR A 34 -16.75 -2.14 -1.88
N GLU A 35 -17.64 -1.76 -0.96
CA GLU A 35 -17.44 -1.86 0.49
C GLU A 35 -17.49 -3.33 0.96
N GLU A 36 -18.33 -4.21 0.38
CA GLU A 36 -18.52 -5.59 0.87
C GLU A 36 -17.32 -6.52 0.71
N ARG A 37 -16.56 -6.45 -0.40
CA ARG A 37 -15.30 -7.20 -0.59
C ARG A 37 -14.20 -6.62 0.26
N LEU A 38 -14.23 -5.30 0.50
CA LEU A 38 -13.33 -4.67 1.45
C LEU A 38 -13.60 -5.26 2.84
N PHE A 39 -14.86 -5.23 3.28
CA PHE A 39 -15.30 -5.79 4.55
C PHE A 39 -15.00 -7.30 4.66
N SER A 40 -15.31 -8.07 3.62
CA SER A 40 -15.07 -9.52 3.55
C SER A 40 -13.57 -9.87 3.56
N PHE A 41 -12.73 -9.04 2.93
CA PHE A 41 -11.28 -9.18 2.98
C PHE A 41 -10.76 -8.90 4.39
N MET A 42 -11.23 -7.81 5.00
CA MET A 42 -10.87 -7.46 6.37
C MET A 42 -11.26 -8.58 7.33
N THR A 43 -12.50 -9.08 7.27
CA THR A 43 -12.97 -10.14 8.18
C THR A 43 -12.23 -11.46 7.99
N LYS A 44 -11.82 -11.79 6.75
CA LYS A 44 -11.14 -13.06 6.45
C LYS A 44 -9.64 -13.06 6.76
N TYR A 45 -8.94 -11.95 6.50
CA TYR A 45 -7.48 -11.90 6.56
C TYR A 45 -6.93 -11.02 7.68
N VAL A 46 -7.68 -10.00 8.09
CA VAL A 46 -7.22 -9.00 9.05
C VAL A 46 -7.83 -9.23 10.44
N TYR A 47 -9.08 -9.66 10.57
CA TYR A 47 -9.68 -9.91 11.90
C TYR A 47 -9.23 -11.15 12.71
N PRO A 48 -8.51 -12.18 12.18
CA PRO A 48 -7.98 -13.27 13.02
C PRO A 48 -7.12 -12.71 14.16
N LYS A 49 -7.16 -13.34 15.33
CA LYS A 49 -6.61 -12.79 16.60
C LYS A 49 -5.18 -12.25 16.50
N ASP A 50 -4.35 -12.82 15.63
CA ASP A 50 -2.93 -12.46 15.50
C ASP A 50 -2.63 -11.34 14.50
N TYR A 51 -3.61 -10.94 13.65
CA TYR A 51 -3.44 -9.92 12.60
C TYR A 51 -4.43 -8.76 12.69
N ARG A 52 -5.14 -8.65 13.83
CA ARG A 52 -6.21 -7.67 14.01
C ARG A 52 -5.69 -6.24 13.96
N PHE A 53 -5.99 -5.56 12.85
CA PHE A 53 -5.76 -4.13 12.70
C PHE A 53 -6.44 -3.36 13.81
N THR A 54 -5.69 -2.45 14.41
CA THR A 54 -6.21 -1.38 15.27
C THR A 54 -6.97 -0.37 14.41
N ASP A 55 -7.72 0.54 15.05
CA ASP A 55 -8.42 1.61 14.33
C ASP A 55 -7.47 2.49 13.50
N GLU A 56 -6.22 2.65 13.95
CA GLU A 56 -5.18 3.34 13.19
C GLU A 56 -4.76 2.57 11.93
N ASP A 57 -4.60 1.26 12.04
CA ASP A 57 -4.20 0.41 10.91
C ASP A 57 -5.35 0.34 9.88
N LEU A 58 -6.60 0.30 10.35
CA LEU A 58 -7.80 0.43 9.51
C LEU A 58 -7.83 1.76 8.76
N HIS A 59 -7.39 2.84 9.41
CA HIS A 59 -7.34 4.16 8.79
C HIS A 59 -6.27 4.23 7.69
N ILE A 60 -5.06 3.75 7.97
CA ILE A 60 -3.97 3.65 6.99
C ILE A 60 -4.39 2.79 5.79
N PHE A 61 -5.04 1.65 6.06
CA PHE A 61 -5.57 0.77 5.03
C PHE A 61 -6.58 1.50 4.13
N LYS A 62 -7.57 2.19 4.70
CA LYS A 62 -8.59 2.93 3.92
C LYS A 62 -7.97 4.06 3.10
N ASP A 63 -7.00 4.78 3.66
CA ASP A 63 -6.28 5.81 2.93
C ASP A 63 -5.50 5.22 1.75
N ALA A 64 -4.81 4.09 1.96
CA ALA A 64 -4.06 3.40 0.92
C ALA A 64 -4.97 2.85 -0.20
N VAL A 65 -6.17 2.36 0.11
CA VAL A 65 -7.17 1.97 -0.90
C VAL A 65 -7.52 3.15 -1.80
N ARG A 66 -7.79 4.32 -1.22
CA ARG A 66 -8.10 5.54 -1.98
C ARG A 66 -6.91 5.98 -2.81
N LEU A 67 -5.71 5.93 -2.24
CA LEU A 67 -4.47 6.30 -2.93
C LEU A 67 -4.21 5.40 -4.14
N GLY A 68 -4.33 4.08 -3.97
CA GLY A 68 -4.16 3.11 -5.06
C GLY A 68 -5.21 3.25 -6.16
N PHE A 69 -6.45 3.63 -5.79
CA PHE A 69 -7.52 3.90 -6.75
C PHE A 69 -7.24 5.17 -7.58
N VAL A 70 -6.73 6.24 -6.95
CA VAL A 70 -6.42 7.51 -7.62
C VAL A 70 -5.12 7.42 -8.43
N SER A 71 -4.17 6.58 -8.03
CA SER A 71 -2.88 6.42 -8.70
C SER A 71 -2.97 5.89 -10.14
N ASP A 72 -4.12 5.32 -10.57
CA ASP A 72 -4.38 4.72 -11.90
C ASP A 72 -3.24 3.83 -12.45
N CYS A 73 -2.49 3.20 -11.53
CA CYS A 73 -1.38 2.32 -11.86
C CYS A 73 -1.89 0.94 -12.27
N GLN A 74 -1.02 0.10 -12.87
CA GLN A 74 -1.38 -1.29 -13.12
C GLN A 74 -1.75 -1.98 -11.80
N SER A 75 -2.72 -2.89 -11.85
CA SER A 75 -3.10 -3.67 -10.67
C SER A 75 -1.91 -4.46 -10.12
N LEU A 76 -1.42 -4.08 -8.94
CA LEU A 76 -0.21 -4.67 -8.34
C LEU A 76 -0.36 -6.17 -8.06
N ALA A 77 -1.60 -6.64 -7.90
CA ALA A 77 -1.91 -8.07 -7.75
C ALA A 77 -1.73 -8.88 -9.05
N LYS A 78 -1.68 -8.24 -10.22
CA LYS A 78 -1.62 -8.88 -11.55
C LYS A 78 -0.31 -8.66 -12.28
N VAL A 79 0.57 -7.82 -11.77
CA VAL A 79 1.87 -7.54 -12.37
C VAL A 79 2.72 -8.81 -12.37
N ASP A 80 3.27 -9.17 -13.54
CA ASP A 80 4.31 -10.19 -13.62
C ASP A 80 5.66 -9.56 -13.25
N TYR A 81 6.10 -9.75 -12.02
CA TYR A 81 7.34 -9.16 -11.51
C TYR A 81 8.62 -9.77 -12.09
N LYS A 82 8.54 -10.97 -12.68
CA LYS A 82 9.73 -11.68 -13.18
C LYS A 82 10.42 -10.93 -14.31
N LYS A 83 9.69 -10.12 -15.10
CA LYS A 83 10.25 -9.31 -16.18
C LYS A 83 11.12 -8.15 -15.69
N TYR A 84 11.10 -7.83 -14.39
CA TYR A 84 11.76 -6.66 -13.82
C TYR A 84 12.98 -6.98 -12.96
N LEU A 85 13.41 -8.24 -12.86
CA LEU A 85 14.48 -8.65 -11.94
C LEU A 85 15.79 -7.85 -12.11
N ASP A 86 16.10 -7.46 -13.35
CA ASP A 86 17.32 -6.70 -13.68
C ASP A 86 17.06 -5.19 -13.86
N TRP A 87 15.84 -4.71 -13.56
CA TRP A 87 15.47 -3.32 -13.78
C TRP A 87 15.75 -2.47 -12.54
N PRO A 88 16.23 -1.22 -12.70
CA PRO A 88 16.28 -0.27 -11.61
C PRO A 88 14.88 0.01 -11.06
N LEU A 89 14.74 0.10 -9.73
CA LEU A 89 13.44 0.26 -9.06
C LEU A 89 12.61 1.42 -9.62
N GLN A 90 13.24 2.56 -9.88
CA GLN A 90 12.58 3.74 -10.44
C GLN A 90 11.91 3.44 -11.79
N LYS A 91 12.61 2.69 -12.66
CA LYS A 91 12.09 2.28 -13.96
C LYS A 91 10.91 1.32 -13.85
N ILE A 92 10.92 0.47 -12.82
CA ILE A 92 9.79 -0.44 -12.54
C ILE A 92 8.56 0.35 -12.10
N ARG A 93 8.75 1.34 -11.20
CA ARG A 93 7.66 2.23 -10.75
C ARG A 93 7.04 2.97 -11.93
N GLU A 94 7.88 3.53 -12.82
CA GLU A 94 7.42 4.21 -14.04
C GLU A 94 6.64 3.27 -14.98
N ASP A 95 7.13 2.05 -15.23
CA ASP A 95 6.46 1.07 -16.12
C ASP A 95 5.10 0.61 -15.56
N ILE A 96 5.01 0.47 -14.23
CA ILE A 96 3.77 0.10 -13.53
C ILE A 96 2.82 1.31 -13.41
N GLY A 97 3.32 2.54 -13.54
CA GLY A 97 2.53 3.77 -13.37
C GLY A 97 2.40 4.23 -11.91
N ILE A 98 3.35 3.85 -11.04
CA ILE A 98 3.38 4.32 -9.64
C ILE A 98 3.91 5.76 -9.61
N GLU A 99 3.04 6.69 -9.21
CA GLU A 99 3.43 8.08 -9.00
C GLU A 99 4.14 8.26 -7.65
N VAL A 100 5.46 8.43 -7.72
CA VAL A 100 6.32 8.57 -6.53
C VAL A 100 5.94 9.81 -5.70
N ASP A 101 5.55 10.90 -6.34
CA ASP A 101 5.20 12.14 -5.64
C ASP A 101 3.88 12.02 -4.86
N LEU A 102 2.91 11.26 -5.41
CA LEU A 102 1.67 10.92 -4.71
C LEU A 102 1.95 10.12 -3.42
N LEU A 103 2.86 9.14 -3.50
CA LEU A 103 3.29 8.34 -2.35
C LEU A 103 4.03 9.20 -1.32
N LYS A 104 4.94 10.08 -1.76
CA LYS A 104 5.67 11.01 -0.88
C LYS A 104 4.72 11.96 -0.15
N ALA A 105 3.73 12.51 -0.84
CA ALA A 105 2.72 13.37 -0.24
C ALA A 105 1.94 12.62 0.85
N TYR A 106 1.56 11.37 0.60
CA TYR A 106 0.92 10.54 1.61
C TYR A 106 1.84 10.27 2.81
N TYR A 107 3.09 9.87 2.60
CA TYR A 107 4.03 9.59 3.70
C TYR A 107 4.29 10.82 4.57
N ALA A 108 4.33 12.02 3.98
CA ALA A 108 4.43 13.26 4.74
C ALA A 108 3.21 13.49 5.65
N ILE A 109 2.01 13.17 5.17
CA ILE A 109 0.77 13.29 5.96
C ILE A 109 0.73 12.22 7.06
N GLU A 110 1.06 10.96 6.72
CA GLU A 110 1.10 9.84 7.66
C GLU A 110 2.10 10.09 8.80
N ALA A 111 3.31 10.55 8.49
CA ALA A 111 4.34 10.85 9.49
C ALA A 111 3.91 11.97 10.46
N ARG A 112 3.22 13.00 9.95
CA ARG A 112 2.64 14.06 10.81
C ARG A 112 1.53 13.54 11.71
N ARG A 113 0.75 12.58 11.23
CA ARG A 113 -0.34 11.95 12.00
C ARG A 113 0.18 11.00 13.07
N TYR A 114 1.27 10.28 12.78
CA TYR A 114 1.87 9.28 13.67
C TYR A 114 3.36 9.56 13.94
N PRO A 115 3.71 10.70 14.56
CA PRO A 115 5.12 11.12 14.72
C PRO A 115 5.94 10.20 15.63
N HIS A 116 5.29 9.45 16.51
CA HIS A 116 5.94 8.54 17.45
C HIS A 116 6.13 7.11 16.91
N ILE A 117 5.62 6.83 15.70
CA ILE A 117 5.61 5.48 15.13
C ILE A 117 6.70 5.38 14.08
N LYS A 118 7.69 4.53 14.34
CA LYS A 118 8.90 4.45 13.51
C LYS A 118 8.59 4.08 12.06
N GLU A 119 7.70 3.12 11.79
CA GLU A 119 7.40 2.72 10.42
C GLU A 119 6.75 3.82 9.57
N CYS A 120 5.96 4.72 10.18
CA CYS A 120 5.31 5.85 9.50
C CYS A 120 6.30 6.98 9.16
N ASN A 121 7.45 7.05 9.84
CA ASN A 121 8.42 8.12 9.68
C ASN A 121 9.59 7.74 8.76
N ARG A 122 9.88 6.43 8.58
CA ARG A 122 11.05 5.99 7.81
C ARG A 122 11.05 6.50 6.37
N ASN A 123 9.86 6.61 5.76
CA ASN A 123 9.71 6.89 4.34
C ASN A 123 9.95 8.36 3.99
N LEU A 124 10.19 9.21 4.98
CA LEU A 124 10.57 10.61 4.76
C LEU A 124 12.02 10.77 4.26
N VAL A 125 12.88 9.80 4.52
CA VAL A 125 14.34 9.94 4.31
C VAL A 125 14.88 8.99 3.23
N GLY A 126 14.13 7.94 2.86
CA GLY A 126 14.63 6.84 2.04
C GLY A 126 13.72 6.35 0.91
N PHE A 127 12.79 7.18 0.42
CA PHE A 127 11.82 6.81 -0.61
C PHE A 127 12.09 7.38 -2.02
#